data_AF-A0A5J4PAS7-F1
#
_entry.id   AF-A0A5J4PAS7-F1
#
_cell.length_a   1.000
_cell.length_b   1.000
_cell.length_c   1.000
_cell.angle_alpha   90.00
_cell.angle_beta   90.00
_cell.angle_gamma   90.00
#
_symmetry.space_group_name_H-M   'P 1'
#
loop_
_entity.id
_entity.type
_entity.pdbx_description
1 polymer ?
#
loop_
_entity_poly.entity_id
_entity_poly.type
_entity_poly.pdbx_seq_one_letter_code
_entity_poly.pdbx_strand_id
1 'polypeptide(L)'
;MAASCAQFALPIITGIGHERDDTVLDRIAHTRVKTPTAAAEFLINRMTDTADALIHLTEQLKVSASTRMEQEAKYLNFLKNRIPSLTFACLSDAKLALLASKNDLARAVTSSLSSQKHQLDLLRQRISDASPERLLSRGYSITMKN
;
A
#
# COMPACT_ATOMS: atom_id res chain seq x y z
N MET A 1 49.07 -1.85 -46.19
CA MET A 1 48.32 -2.99 -45.63
C MET A 1 48.37 -3.01 -44.11
N ALA A 2 49.53 -3.20 -43.45
CA ALA A 2 49.61 -3.22 -41.98
C ALA A 2 49.07 -1.93 -41.31
N ALA A 3 49.43 -0.74 -41.80
CA ALA A 3 48.88 0.52 -41.28
C ALA A 3 47.34 0.60 -41.36
N SER A 4 46.75 0.07 -42.44
CA SER A 4 45.29 0.03 -42.63
C SER A 4 44.63 -0.92 -41.64
N CYS A 5 45.26 -2.07 -41.34
CA CYS A 5 44.78 -2.99 -40.32
C CYS A 5 44.86 -2.39 -38.91
N ALA A 6 45.95 -1.71 -38.57
CA ALA A 6 46.13 -1.07 -37.27
C ALA A 6 45.12 0.06 -37.00
N GLN A 7 44.64 0.72 -38.05
CA GLN A 7 43.65 1.80 -37.97
C GLN A 7 42.21 1.31 -38.15
N PHE A 8 42.00 0.00 -38.28
CA PHE A 8 40.67 -0.55 -38.50
C PHE A 8 39.83 -0.49 -37.23
N ALA A 9 38.56 -0.08 -37.37
CA ALA A 9 37.67 0.17 -36.23
C ALA A 9 37.21 -1.11 -35.51
N LEU A 10 37.28 -2.26 -36.18
CA LEU A 10 36.91 -3.54 -35.60
C LEU A 10 38.15 -4.39 -35.25
N PRO A 11 38.07 -5.24 -34.22
CA PRO A 11 39.15 -6.17 -33.89
C PRO A 11 39.51 -7.05 -35.08
N ILE A 12 40.80 -7.09 -35.45
CA ILE A 12 41.32 -7.96 -36.50
C ILE A 12 41.87 -9.24 -35.89
N ILE A 13 41.54 -10.37 -36.51
CA ILE A 13 42.05 -11.70 -36.16
C ILE A 13 42.97 -12.18 -37.28
N THR A 14 44.17 -12.64 -36.95
CA THR A 14 45.11 -13.22 -37.90
C THR A 14 45.26 -14.71 -37.68
N GLY A 15 45.26 -15.48 -38.77
CA GLY A 15 45.48 -16.92 -38.78
C GLY A 15 46.53 -17.33 -39.82
N ILE A 16 47.61 -16.55 -39.96
CA ILE A 16 48.51 -16.64 -41.11
C ILE A 16 49.51 -17.80 -41.01
N GLY A 17 50.07 -18.13 -39.83
CA GLY A 17 51.09 -19.18 -39.80
C GLY A 17 51.90 -19.39 -38.52
N HIS A 18 52.92 -20.26 -38.65
CA HIS A 18 53.55 -21.05 -37.59
C HIS A 18 54.66 -20.30 -36.85
N GLU A 19 55.07 -20.80 -35.67
CA GLU A 19 55.95 -20.13 -34.67
C GLU A 19 57.26 -19.51 -35.17
N ARG A 20 57.70 -19.79 -36.40
CA ARG A 20 58.92 -19.22 -36.99
C ARG A 20 58.69 -17.98 -37.86
N ASP A 21 57.45 -17.69 -38.24
CA ASP A 21 57.09 -16.59 -39.14
C ASP A 21 56.23 -15.53 -38.41
N ASP A 22 56.86 -14.73 -37.53
CA ASP A 22 56.18 -13.60 -36.90
C ASP A 22 56.02 -12.45 -37.91
N THR A 23 54.78 -12.22 -38.36
CA THR A 23 54.49 -11.14 -39.32
C THR A 23 54.13 -9.84 -38.61
N VAL A 24 54.37 -8.70 -39.29
CA VAL A 24 53.92 -7.38 -38.79
C VAL A 24 52.41 -7.36 -38.57
N LEU A 25 51.63 -8.08 -39.38
CA LEU A 25 50.18 -8.22 -39.24
C LEU A 25 49.80 -8.93 -37.93
N ASP A 26 50.49 -10.01 -37.57
CA ASP A 26 50.25 -10.74 -36.31
C ASP A 26 50.54 -9.89 -35.07
N ARG A 27 51.49 -8.95 -35.16
CA ARG A 27 51.88 -8.07 -34.05
C ARG A 27 50.89 -6.93 -33.80
N ILE A 28 50.10 -6.56 -34.81
CA ILE A 28 49.12 -5.47 -34.72
C ILE A 28 47.67 -5.97 -34.66
N ALA A 29 47.45 -7.27 -34.85
CA ALA A 29 46.14 -7.89 -34.73
C ALA A 29 45.68 -7.92 -33.26
N HIS A 30 44.37 -7.87 -33.06
CA HIS A 30 43.79 -8.05 -31.72
C HIS A 30 43.98 -9.49 -31.23
N THR A 31 43.77 -10.47 -32.11
CA THR A 31 43.91 -11.89 -31.79
C THR A 31 44.75 -12.58 -32.86
N ARG A 32 45.83 -13.22 -32.42
CA ARG A 32 46.66 -14.09 -33.28
C ARG A 32 46.33 -15.55 -33.00
N VAL A 33 46.10 -16.32 -34.06
CA VAL A 33 46.01 -17.79 -34.03
C VAL A 33 46.94 -18.41 -35.07
N LYS A 34 47.30 -19.68 -34.88
CA LYS A 34 48.34 -20.35 -35.70
C LYS A 34 47.88 -20.68 -37.13
N THR A 35 46.57 -20.84 -37.35
CA THR A 35 46.00 -21.28 -38.63
C THR A 35 44.65 -20.63 -38.91
N PRO A 36 44.20 -20.56 -40.18
CA PRO A 36 42.86 -20.05 -40.50
C PRO A 36 41.75 -20.88 -39.85
N THR A 37 41.94 -22.20 -39.73
CA THR A 37 41.00 -23.10 -39.06
C THR A 37 40.88 -22.78 -37.57
N ALA A 38 41.98 -22.48 -36.88
CA ALA A 38 41.93 -22.04 -35.48
C ALA A 38 41.21 -20.70 -35.31
N ALA A 39 41.25 -19.83 -36.33
CA ALA A 39 40.50 -18.56 -36.33
C ALA A 39 39.00 -18.81 -36.47
N ALA A 40 38.61 -19.71 -37.37
CA ALA A 40 37.23 -20.15 -37.51
C ALA A 40 36.70 -20.80 -36.22
N GLU A 41 37.49 -21.71 -35.63
CA GLU A 41 37.14 -22.35 -34.36
C GLU A 41 37.00 -21.34 -33.21
N PHE A 42 37.92 -20.37 -33.11
CA PHE A 42 37.83 -19.28 -32.14
C PHE A 42 36.51 -18.50 -32.30
N LEU A 43 36.13 -18.15 -33.53
CA LEU A 43 34.89 -17.43 -33.80
C LEU A 43 33.65 -18.27 -33.47
N ILE A 44 33.65 -19.56 -33.84
CA ILE A 44 32.55 -20.48 -33.53
C ILE A 44 32.37 -20.59 -32.02
N ASN A 45 33.46 -20.81 -31.27
CA ASN A 45 33.40 -20.92 -29.80
C ASN A 45 32.85 -19.64 -29.17
N ARG A 46 33.28 -18.45 -29.64
CA ARG A 46 32.75 -17.17 -29.14
C ARG A 46 31.27 -16.99 -29.43
N MET A 47 30.81 -17.42 -30.60
CA MET A 47 29.39 -17.38 -30.94
C MET A 47 28.58 -18.33 -30.07
N THR A 48 29.08 -19.54 -29.82
CA THR A 48 28.44 -20.52 -28.92
C THR A 48 28.37 -20.00 -27.49
N ASP A 49 29.48 -19.51 -26.93
CA ASP A 49 29.53 -18.93 -25.58
C ASP A 49 28.49 -17.80 -25.42
N THR A 50 28.39 -16.95 -26.44
CA THR A 50 27.45 -15.81 -26.44
C THR A 50 26.01 -16.29 -26.56
N ALA A 51 25.73 -17.29 -27.38
CA ALA A 51 24.40 -17.89 -27.51
C ALA A 51 23.95 -18.54 -26.19
N ASP A 52 24.83 -19.29 -25.54
CA ASP A 52 24.55 -19.93 -24.25
C ASP A 52 24.28 -18.88 -23.15
N ALA A 53 25.08 -17.80 -23.12
CA ALA A 53 24.84 -16.69 -22.21
C ALA A 53 23.48 -16.02 -22.44
N LEU A 54 23.07 -15.83 -23.69
CA LEU A 54 21.75 -15.26 -24.03
C LEU A 54 20.60 -16.17 -23.60
N ILE A 55 20.73 -17.49 -23.79
CA ILE A 55 19.74 -18.47 -23.32
C ILE A 55 19.60 -18.39 -21.81
N HIS A 56 20.72 -18.38 -21.09
CA HIS A 56 20.72 -18.30 -19.64
C HIS A 56 20.09 -16.99 -19.13
N LEU A 57 20.44 -15.84 -19.72
CA LEU A 57 19.82 -14.55 -19.38
C LEU A 57 18.31 -14.54 -19.65
N THR A 58 17.87 -15.16 -20.74
CA THR A 58 16.44 -15.28 -21.07
C THR A 58 15.69 -16.10 -20.03
N GLU A 59 16.28 -17.21 -19.59
CA GLU A 59 15.69 -18.07 -18.56
C GLU A 59 15.63 -17.36 -17.19
N GLN A 60 16.70 -16.68 -16.81
CA GLN A 60 16.73 -15.84 -15.60
C GLN A 60 15.67 -14.73 -15.63
N LEU A 61 15.49 -14.07 -16.77
CA LEU A 61 14.47 -13.03 -16.94
C LEU A 61 13.07 -13.63 -16.79
N LYS A 62 12.81 -14.78 -17.40
CA LYS A 62 11.52 -15.47 -17.29
C LYS A 62 11.18 -15.85 -15.86
N VAL A 63 12.15 -16.42 -15.13
CA VAL A 63 11.99 -16.77 -13.70
C VAL A 63 11.72 -15.50 -12.88
N SER A 64 12.56 -14.47 -13.04
CA SER A 64 12.45 -13.23 -12.27
C SER A 64 11.12 -12.52 -12.51
N ALA A 65 10.67 -12.45 -13.77
CA ALA A 65 9.38 -11.88 -14.13
C ALA A 65 8.22 -12.66 -13.49
N SER A 66 8.27 -14.00 -13.56
CA SER A 66 7.23 -14.85 -12.98
C SER A 66 7.14 -14.70 -11.46
N THR A 67 8.28 -14.69 -10.77
CA THR A 67 8.34 -14.46 -9.32
C THR A 67 7.81 -13.07 -8.94
N ARG A 68 8.15 -12.03 -9.72
CA ARG A 68 7.63 -10.67 -9.49
C ARG A 68 6.12 -10.61 -9.64
N MET A 69 5.57 -11.24 -10.68
CA MET A 69 4.12 -11.31 -10.91
C MET A 69 3.41 -12.03 -9.76
N GLU A 70 3.97 -13.14 -9.27
CA GLU A 70 3.39 -13.88 -8.15
C GLU A 70 3.38 -13.05 -6.85
N GLN A 71 4.46 -12.30 -6.58
CA GLN A 71 4.53 -11.40 -5.43
C GLN A 71 3.49 -10.28 -5.50
N GLU A 72 3.32 -9.66 -6.66
CA GLU A 72 2.29 -8.63 -6.87
C GLU A 72 0.88 -9.19 -6.75
N ALA A 73 0.63 -10.38 -7.28
CA ALA A 73 -0.66 -11.06 -7.11
C ALA A 73 -0.97 -11.35 -5.64
N LYS A 74 0.03 -11.77 -4.85
CA LYS A 74 -0.12 -11.96 -3.40
C LYS A 74 -0.40 -10.64 -2.68
N TYR A 75 0.30 -9.56 -3.05
CA TYR A 75 0.10 -8.24 -2.47
C TYR A 75 -1.29 -7.67 -2.76
N LEU A 76 -1.76 -7.79 -4.01
CA LEU A 76 -3.11 -7.39 -4.39
C LEU A 76 -4.18 -8.19 -3.64
N ASN A 77 -4.00 -9.50 -3.48
CA ASN A 77 -4.92 -10.32 -2.67
C ASN A 77 -4.92 -9.90 -1.20
N PHE A 78 -3.76 -9.58 -0.65
CA PHE A 78 -3.66 -9.05 0.72
C PHE A 78 -4.44 -7.74 0.86
N LEU A 79 -4.25 -6.78 -0.05
CA LEU A 79 -4.98 -5.50 -0.04
C LEU A 79 -6.49 -5.69 -0.23
N LYS A 80 -6.88 -6.55 -1.16
CA LYS A 80 -8.29 -6.92 -1.43
C LYS A 80 -8.99 -7.42 -0.18
N ASN A 81 -8.31 -8.18 0.68
CA ASN A 81 -8.90 -8.70 1.90
C ASN A 81 -8.81 -7.72 3.08
N ARG A 82 -7.76 -6.90 3.13
CA ARG A 82 -7.51 -5.96 4.24
C ARG A 82 -8.38 -4.72 4.21
N ILE A 83 -8.67 -4.18 3.02
CA ILE A 83 -9.50 -2.97 2.92
C ILE A 83 -10.93 -3.22 3.42
N PRO A 84 -11.65 -4.27 2.96
CA PRO A 84 -13.01 -4.53 3.43
C PRO A 84 -13.07 -4.79 4.94
N SER A 85 -12.11 -5.52 5.51
CA SER A 85 -12.11 -5.82 6.94
C SER A 85 -11.95 -4.58 7.81
N LEU A 86 -11.04 -3.67 7.44
CA LEU A 86 -10.88 -2.39 8.13
C LEU A 86 -12.11 -1.50 7.97
N THR A 87 -12.68 -1.43 6.77
CA THR A 87 -13.90 -0.64 6.55
C THR A 87 -15.09 -1.18 7.34
N PHE A 88 -15.23 -2.51 7.42
CA PHE A 88 -16.31 -3.15 8.18
C PHE A 88 -16.16 -2.90 9.68
N ALA A 89 -14.95 -3.05 10.22
CA ALA A 89 -14.68 -2.76 11.62
C ALA A 89 -14.99 -1.29 11.97
N CYS A 90 -14.43 -0.35 11.21
CA CYS A 90 -14.67 1.08 11.42
C CYS A 90 -16.16 1.46 11.32
N LEU A 91 -16.87 0.93 10.32
CA LEU A 91 -18.30 1.20 10.14
C LEU A 91 -19.14 0.58 11.27
N SER A 92 -18.77 -0.62 11.73
CA SER A 92 -19.42 -1.29 12.85
C SER A 92 -19.25 -0.51 14.15
N ASP A 93 -18.04 -0.05 14.44
CA ASP A 93 -17.74 0.74 15.63
C ASP A 93 -18.47 2.09 15.61
N ALA A 94 -18.46 2.77 14.46
CA ALA A 94 -19.21 4.02 14.27
C ALA A 94 -20.73 3.81 14.46
N LYS A 95 -21.27 2.69 13.96
CA LYS A 95 -22.69 2.33 14.14
C LYS A 95 -23.01 2.06 15.60
N LEU A 96 -22.16 1.35 16.33
CA LEU A 96 -22.34 1.09 17.76
C LEU A 96 -22.30 2.38 18.58
N ALA A 97 -21.35 3.27 18.30
CA ALA A 97 -21.26 4.57 18.94
C ALA A 97 -22.51 5.43 18.69
N LEU A 98 -23.03 5.43 17.46
CA LEU A 98 -24.26 6.15 17.11
C LEU A 98 -25.48 5.61 17.87
N LEU A 99 -25.60 4.28 17.97
CA LEU A 99 -26.69 3.64 18.72
C LEU A 99 -26.60 3.94 20.22
N ALA A 100 -25.39 3.94 20.79
CA ALA A 100 -25.16 4.32 22.18
C ALA A 100 -25.59 5.78 22.42
N SER A 101 -25.11 6.72 21.59
CA SER A 101 -25.47 8.14 21.68
C SER A 101 -26.97 8.38 21.54
N LYS A 102 -27.63 7.65 20.62
CA LYS A 102 -29.10 7.69 20.47
C LYS A 102 -29.81 7.28 21.76
N ASN A 103 -29.38 6.19 22.38
CA ASN A 103 -29.98 5.70 23.62
C ASN A 103 -29.69 6.63 24.81
N ASP A 104 -28.49 7.20 24.88
CA ASP A 104 -28.13 8.18 25.89
C ASP A 104 -29.00 9.44 25.79
N LEU A 105 -29.18 9.96 24.58
CA LEU A 105 -30.06 11.10 24.34
C LEU A 105 -31.51 10.81 24.74
N ALA A 106 -32.04 9.64 24.34
CA ALA A 106 -33.39 9.24 24.71
C ALA A 106 -33.58 9.17 26.24
N ARG A 107 -32.60 8.61 26.96
CA ARG A 107 -32.62 8.56 28.43
C ARG A 107 -32.54 9.94 29.06
N ALA A 108 -31.63 10.79 28.60
CA ALA A 108 -31.43 12.14 29.11
C ALA A 108 -32.68 13.02 28.91
N VAL A 109 -33.32 12.93 27.73
CA VAL A 109 -34.57 13.64 27.45
C VAL A 109 -35.69 13.15 28.35
N THR A 110 -35.83 11.83 28.51
CA THR A 110 -36.87 11.23 29.36
C THR A 110 -36.69 11.62 30.83
N SER A 111 -35.46 11.57 31.35
CA SER A 111 -35.19 11.96 32.73
C SER A 111 -35.42 13.45 32.95
N SER A 112 -34.99 14.31 32.01
CA SER A 112 -35.18 15.75 32.08
C SER A 112 -36.67 16.12 32.09
N LEU A 113 -37.46 15.51 31.19
CA LEU A 113 -38.90 15.74 31.13
C LEU A 113 -39.62 15.27 32.40
N SER A 114 -39.22 14.12 32.95
CA SER A 114 -39.75 13.60 34.22
C SER A 114 -39.46 14.57 35.38
N SER A 115 -38.21 15.06 35.48
CA SER A 115 -37.82 16.03 36.51
C SER A 115 -38.59 17.34 36.39
N GLN A 116 -38.75 17.88 35.18
CA GLN A 116 -39.53 19.10 34.96
C GLN A 116 -41.01 18.90 35.31
N LYS A 117 -41.60 17.74 34.97
CA LYS A 117 -42.98 17.42 35.33
C LYS A 117 -43.17 17.34 36.84
N HIS A 118 -42.23 16.70 37.54
CA HIS A 118 -42.24 16.64 39.00
C HIS A 118 -42.13 18.04 39.63
N GLN A 119 -41.27 18.91 39.10
CA GLN A 119 -41.17 20.30 39.56
C GLN A 119 -42.49 21.06 39.37
N LEU A 120 -43.16 20.89 38.23
CA LEU A 120 -44.47 21.50 37.98
C LEU A 120 -45.54 21.00 38.95
N ASP A 121 -45.55 19.71 39.27
CA ASP A 121 -46.49 19.13 40.23
C ASP A 121 -46.25 19.67 41.65
N LEU A 122 -44.99 19.81 42.08
CA LEU A 122 -44.65 20.44 43.35
C LEU A 122 -45.05 21.92 43.41
N LEU A 123 -44.84 22.67 42.33
CA LEU A 123 -45.29 24.07 42.24
C LEU A 123 -46.82 24.17 42.28
N ARG A 124 -47.55 23.27 41.60
CA ARG A 124 -49.00 23.18 41.67
C ARG A 124 -49.49 22.89 43.09
N GLN A 125 -48.87 21.95 43.80
CA GLN A 125 -49.21 21.66 45.20
C GLN A 125 -48.98 22.88 46.09
N ARG A 126 -47.84 23.58 45.96
CA ARG A 126 -47.57 24.81 46.71
C ARG A 126 -48.60 25.91 46.46
N ILE A 127 -49.00 26.13 45.21
CA ILE A 127 -50.03 27.12 44.87
C ILE A 127 -51.38 26.70 45.46
N SER A 128 -51.72 25.40 45.40
CA SER A 128 -52.96 24.86 45.96
C SER A 128 -53.01 25.02 47.49
N ASP A 129 -51.88 24.82 48.18
CA ASP A 129 -51.80 24.97 49.63
C ASP A 129 -51.72 26.43 50.09
N ALA A 130 -51.22 27.32 49.22
CA ALA A 130 -51.24 28.77 49.44
C ALA A 130 -52.58 29.42 49.05
N SER A 131 -53.57 28.65 48.59
CA SER A 131 -54.88 29.20 48.22
C SER A 131 -55.60 29.78 49.45
N PRO A 132 -56.17 31.01 49.36
CA PRO A 132 -56.85 31.67 50.46
C PRO A 132 -57.99 30.84 51.07
N GLU A 133 -58.68 30.04 50.25
CA GLU A 133 -59.77 29.16 50.68
C GLU A 133 -59.31 28.04 51.62
N ARG A 134 -58.11 27.46 51.39
CA ARG A 134 -57.50 26.47 52.31
C ARG A 134 -56.86 27.10 53.54
N LEU A 135 -56.35 28.33 53.42
CA LEU A 135 -55.87 29.09 54.58
C LEU A 135 -57.05 29.46 55.49
N LEU A 136 -58.18 29.88 54.92
CA LEU A 136 -59.42 30.15 55.66
C LEU A 136 -59.98 28.88 56.33
N SER A 137 -59.95 27.72 55.66
CA SER A 137 -60.43 26.45 56.25
C SER A 137 -59.50 25.86 57.32
N ARG A 138 -58.22 26.28 57.37
CA ARG A 138 -57.26 25.95 58.46
C ARG A 138 -57.40 26.84 59.70
N GLY A 139 -58.41 27.72 59.77
CA GLY A 139 -58.76 28.49 60.97
C GLY A 139 -58.23 29.92 61.00
N TYR A 140 -57.78 30.46 59.88
CA TYR A 140 -57.37 31.87 59.78
C TYR A 140 -58.58 32.76 59.43
N SER A 141 -58.74 33.91 60.11
CA SER A 141 -59.78 34.90 59.81
C SER A 141 -59.24 36.03 58.94
N ILE A 142 -59.96 36.43 57.89
CA ILE A 142 -59.61 37.65 57.13
C ILE A 142 -60.06 38.89 57.90
N THR A 143 -59.10 39.77 58.22
CA THR A 143 -59.35 41.11 58.73
C THR A 143 -59.06 42.13 57.63
N MET A 144 -60.11 42.78 57.12
CA MET A 144 -60.00 43.86 56.13
C MET A 144 -59.63 45.15 56.86
N LYS A 145 -58.56 45.81 56.42
CA LYS A 145 -58.12 47.11 56.94
C LYS A 145 -58.47 48.18 55.91
N ASN A 146 -59.37 49.10 56.28
CA ASN A 146 -59.72 50.29 55.50
C ASN A 146 -58.53 51.26 55.40
#